data_AF-A0A7J8MCY4-F1
#
_entry.id   AF-A0A7J8MCY4-F1
#
_cell.length_a   1.000
_cell.length_b   1.000
_cell.length_c   1.000
_cell.angle_alpha   90.00
_cell.angle_beta   90.00
_cell.angle_gamma   90.00
#
_symmetry.space_group_name_H-M   'P 1'
#
loop_
_entity.id
_entity.type
_entity.pdbx_description
1 polymer ?
#
loop_
_entity_poly.entity_id
_entity_poly.type
_entity_poly.pdbx_seq_one_letter_code
_entity_poly.pdbx_strand_id
1 'polypeptide(L)' 'EDYSETRPFTWDAKNLAKKFHCCRFQFIAREGNGAAHALAVEGMRAEGDSFWVEDVPLKALEVADSDRWSGRPP' A
#
# COMPACT_ATOMS: atom_id res chain seq x y z
N GLU A 1 5.89 0.27 -26.94
CA GLU A 1 6.03 1.32 -25.89
C GLU A 1 4.73 1.42 -25.12
N ASP A 2 4.77 1.77 -23.85
CA ASP A 2 3.56 2.02 -23.05
C ASP A 2 3.13 3.48 -23.29
N TYR A 3 1.87 3.70 -23.68
CA TYR A 3 1.29 5.02 -23.93
C TYR A 3 0.14 5.34 -22.97
N SER A 4 -0.04 4.55 -21.92
CA SER A 4 -1.04 4.82 -20.90
C SER A 4 -0.71 6.07 -20.09
N GLU A 5 -1.74 6.75 -19.57
CA GLU A 5 -1.58 7.85 -18.62
C GLU A 5 -0.84 7.40 -17.34
N THR A 6 -0.91 6.11 -17.01
CA THR A 6 -0.26 5.51 -15.84
C THR A 6 1.21 5.12 -16.07
N ARG A 7 1.74 5.36 -17.27
CA ARG A 7 3.13 5.08 -17.62
C ARG A 7 4.15 5.67 -16.64
N PRO A 8 4.03 6.92 -16.15
CA PRO A 8 4.98 7.47 -15.18
C PRO A 8 5.03 6.62 -13.90
N PHE A 9 3.87 6.26 -13.35
CA PHE A 9 3.79 5.42 -12.14
C PHE A 9 4.40 4.03 -12.35
N THR A 10 4.13 3.42 -13.52
CA THR A 10 4.69 2.11 -13.86
C THR A 10 6.21 2.16 -14.01
N TRP A 11 6.74 3.24 -14.59
CA TRP A 11 8.18 3.45 -14.73
C TRP A 11 8.86 3.64 -13.37
N ASP A 12 8.28 4.45 -12.50
CA ASP A 12 8.79 4.68 -11.14
C ASP A 12 8.79 3.39 -10.32
N ALA A 13 7.68 2.65 -10.33
CA ALA A 13 7.57 1.37 -9.63
C ALA A 13 8.65 0.37 -10.10
N LYS A 14 8.87 0.26 -11.41
CA LYS A 14 9.92 -0.60 -11.97
C LYS A 14 11.32 -0.15 -11.56
N ASN A 15 11.59 1.14 -11.52
CA ASN A 15 12.89 1.64 -11.11
C ASN A 15 13.15 1.45 -9.61
N LEU A 16 12.13 1.60 -8.78
CA LEU A 16 12.23 1.30 -7.35
C LEU A 16 12.47 -0.20 -7.13
N ALA A 17 11.74 -1.06 -7.85
CA ALA A 17 11.88 -2.51 -7.74
C ALA A 17 13.32 -3.00 -8.04
N LYS A 18 14.04 -2.34 -8.96
CA LYS A 18 15.45 -2.68 -9.29
C LYS A 18 16.42 -2.49 -8.13
N LYS A 19 16.05 -1.74 -7.08
CA LYS A 19 16.88 -1.59 -5.88
C LYS A 19 16.88 -2.83 -4.99
N PHE A 20 15.91 -3.73 -5.17
CA PHE A 20 15.81 -4.97 -4.42
C PHE A 20 16.48 -6.11 -5.20
N HIS A 21 17.06 -7.07 -4.47
CA HIS A 21 17.61 -8.29 -5.09
C HIS A 21 16.51 -9.11 -5.81
N CYS A 22 15.30 -9.13 -5.25
CA CYS A 22 14.12 -9.72 -5.85
C CYS A 22 12.87 -8.94 -5.40
N CYS A 23 11.95 -8.68 -6.33
CA CYS A 23 10.67 -8.05 -6.07
C CYS A 23 9.58 -8.78 -6.87
N ARG A 24 8.56 -9.31 -6.18
CA ARG A 24 7.46 -10.06 -6.80
C ARG A 24 6.14 -9.35 -6.51
N PHE A 25 5.34 -9.16 -7.54
CA PHE A 25 4.00 -8.61 -7.44
C PHE A 25 3.00 -9.76 -7.43
N GLN A 26 2.08 -9.74 -6.47
CA GLN A 26 1.00 -10.71 -6.36
C GLN A 26 -0.32 -9.96 -6.18
N PHE A 27 -1.33 -10.37 -6.93
CA PHE A 27 -2.68 -9.87 -6.71
C PHE A 27 -3.27 -10.53 -5.46
N ILE A 28 -3.85 -9.70 -4.60
CA ILE A 28 -4.60 -10.12 -3.42
C ILE A 28 -6.00 -9.50 -3.48
N ALA A 29 -6.99 -10.25 -3.00
CA ALA A 29 -8.35 -9.73 -2.87
C ALA A 29 -8.38 -8.56 -1.87
N ARG A 30 -9.39 -7.71 -1.97
CA ARG A 30 -9.51 -6.50 -1.12
C ARG A 30 -9.51 -6.85 0.36
N GLU A 31 -10.15 -7.95 0.71
CA GLU A 31 -10.28 -8.48 2.06
C GLU A 31 -8.92 -8.87 2.67
N GLY A 32 -7.93 -9.20 1.83
CA GLY A 32 -6.57 -9.51 2.26
C GLY A 32 -5.62 -8.31 2.30
N ASN A 33 -6.12 -7.09 2.04
CA ASN A 33 -5.31 -5.87 1.99
C ASN A 33 -5.92 -4.74 2.84
N GLY A 34 -6.48 -5.10 4.00
CA GLY A 34 -7.26 -4.21 4.85
C GLY A 34 -6.49 -2.95 5.26
N ALA A 35 -5.23 -3.12 5.68
CA ALA A 35 -4.40 -2.00 6.13
C ALA A 35 -4.13 -0.96 5.03
N ALA A 36 -3.75 -1.40 3.82
CA ALA A 36 -3.54 -0.50 2.70
C ALA A 36 -4.85 0.17 2.25
N HIS A 37 -5.97 -0.54 2.32
CA HIS A 37 -7.27 0.04 2.06
C HIS A 37 -7.63 1.14 3.08
N ALA A 38 -7.41 0.91 4.37
CA ALA A 38 -7.64 1.89 5.42
C ALA A 38 -6.77 3.15 5.21
N LEU A 39 -5.50 2.99 4.84
CA LEU A 39 -4.62 4.11 4.50
C LEU A 39 -5.15 4.94 3.33
N ALA A 40 -5.58 4.27 2.25
CA ALA A 40 -6.14 4.96 1.09
C ALA A 40 -7.43 5.73 1.45
N VAL A 41 -8.31 5.14 2.26
CA VAL A 41 -9.56 5.80 2.69
C VAL A 41 -9.28 7.01 3.58
N GLU A 42 -8.38 6.89 4.55
CA GLU A 42 -8.04 8.04 5.42
C GLU A 42 -7.34 9.15 4.62
N GLY A 43 -6.44 8.79 3.70
CA GLY A 43 -5.80 9.76 2.80
C GLY A 43 -6.78 10.51 1.91
N MET A 44 -7.81 9.85 1.39
CA MET A 44 -8.87 10.50 0.59
C MET A 44 -9.78 11.43 1.42
N ARG A 45 -9.90 11.19 2.72
CA ARG A 45 -10.71 12.01 3.64
C ARG A 45 -9.96 13.20 4.21
N ALA A 46 -8.64 13.23 4.08
CA ALA A 46 -7.84 14.37 4.51
C ALA A 46 -8.10 15.56 3.59
N GLU A 47 -8.77 16.59 4.11
CA GLU A 47 -9.11 17.81 3.35
C GLU A 47 -7.95 18.83 3.28
N GLY A 48 -6.79 18.50 3.86
CA GLY A 48 -5.61 19.38 3.91
C GLY A 48 -4.39 18.78 3.20
N ASP A 49 -3.51 19.68 2.71
CA ASP A 49 -2.19 19.31 2.19
C ASP A 49 -1.40 18.56 3.25
N SER A 50 -1.36 17.24 3.09
CA SER A 50 -0.70 16.34 4.02
C SER A 50 0.65 15.95 3.44
N PHE A 51 1.72 16.26 4.16
CA PHE A 51 3.06 15.79 3.82
C PHE A 51 3.18 14.31 4.22
N TRP A 52 4.08 13.57 3.56
CA TRP A 52 4.49 12.25 4.05
C TRP A 52 5.09 12.42 5.46
N VAL A 53 4.31 12.10 6.48
CA VAL A 53 4.77 12.00 7.87
C VAL A 53 5.10 10.52 8.12
N GLU A 54 6.13 10.25 8.91
CA GLU A 54 6.52 8.88 9.29
C GLU A 54 5.46 8.17 10.14
N ASP A 55 4.45 8.91 10.63
CA ASP A 55 3.37 8.41 11.46
C ASP A 55 2.25 7.77 10.63
N VAL A 56 1.97 6.50 10.94
CA VAL A 56 0.89 5.72 10.33
C VAL A 56 -0.44 6.07 11.03
N PRO A 57 -1.53 6.38 10.29
CA PRO A 57 -2.86 6.57 10.87
C PRO A 57 -3.26 5.39 11.76
N LEU A 58 -3.74 5.69 12.98
CA LEU A 58 -4.08 4.67 14.00
C LEU A 58 -5.00 3.56 13.46
N LYS A 59 -6.00 3.91 12.66
CA LYS A 59 -6.92 2.94 12.04
C LYS A 59 -6.21 1.94 11.13
N ALA A 60 -5.18 2.36 10.40
CA ALA A 60 -4.43 1.46 9.54
C ALA A 60 -3.54 0.51 10.36
N LEU A 61 -2.99 0.99 11.49
CA LEU A 61 -2.22 0.17 12.41
C LEU A 61 -3.08 -0.91 13.08
N GLU A 62 -4.28 -0.54 13.56
CA GLU A 62 -5.23 -1.49 14.16
C GLU A 62 -5.64 -2.60 13.18
N VAL A 63 -5.92 -2.25 11.92
CA VAL A 63 -6.25 -3.22 10.89
C VAL A 63 -5.06 -4.14 10.57
N ALA A 64 -3.84 -3.58 10.49
CA ALA A 64 -2.63 -4.36 10.25
C ALA A 64 -2.36 -5.39 11.37
N ASP A 65 -2.57 -5.00 12.63
CA ASP A 65 -2.39 -5.90 13.78
C ASP A 65 -3.44 -7.03 13.79
N SER A 66 -4.70 -6.71 13.46
CA SER A 66 -5.76 -7.71 13.30
C SER A 66 -5.44 -8.72 12.19
N ASP A 67 -5.02 -8.23 11.01
CA ASP A 67 -4.65 -9.08 9.87
C ASP A 67 -3.51 -10.03 10.25
N ARG A 68 -2.49 -9.53 10.96
CA ARG A 68 -1.35 -10.33 11.42
C ARG A 68 -1.74 -11.47 12.35
N TRP A 69 -2.77 -11.29 13.19
CA TRP A 69 -3.22 -12.30 14.14
C TRP A 69 -4.19 -13.32 13.55
N SER A 70 -4.85 -12.99 12.44
CA SER A 70 -5.71 -13.94 11.71
C SER A 70 -4.93 -15.03 10.95
N GLY A 71 -3.62 -14.86 10.73
CA GLY A 71 -2.79 -15.71 9.89
C GLY A 71 -1.94 -16.78 10.58
N ARG A 72 -2.05 -17.01 11.90
CA ARG A 72 -1.32 -18.11 12.56
C ARG A 72 -2.08 -19.44 12.44
N PRO A 73 -1.47 -20.55 11.97
CA PRO A 73 -1.95 -21.87 12.36
C PRO A 73 -1.56 -22.14 13.83
N PRO A 74 -2.23 -23.07 14.53
CA PRO A 74 -1.77 -23.60 15.81
C PRO A 74 -0.40 -24.29 15.71
#